data_AF-A0A532TA75-F1
#
_entry.id   AF-A0A532TA75-F1
#
_cell.length_a   1.000
_cell.length_b   1.000
_cell.length_c   1.000
_cell.angle_alpha   90.00
_cell.angle_beta   90.00
_cell.angle_gamma   90.00
#
_symmetry.space_group_name_H-M   'P 1'
#
loop_
_entity.id
_entity.type
_entity.pdbx_description
1 polymer ?
#
loop_
_entity_poly.entity_id
_entity_poly.type
_entity_poly.pdbx_seq_one_letter_code
_entity_poly.pdbx_strand_id
1 'polypeptide(L)'
;MKNKGKLFSIVVLLSLSLLAISTNVFGQITYTCEVKEEDEFIFTVTTLHAEEYGFLEQLSVGDKMKIKITDITEETDYFDVEYDEWAMISKGESFSSTADSNSWEDVYKDPSDPEALLELSYFVLTPVSDYLAAFAEANSEEGYSSSGNKLTKSSYDSTSQIITTFDSNGVVSKDELKLGGTVVLVLSRGGDGSSIPGYDLPILIGLTTIAGVSIIYIVKKKMLK
;
A
#
# COMPACT_ATOMS: atom_id res chain seq x y z
N MET A 1 -6.81 55.95 -4.53
CA MET A 1 -6.12 54.81 -3.87
C MET A 1 -7.02 53.90 -3.00
N LYS A 2 -8.35 54.07 -2.94
CA LYS A 2 -9.25 53.26 -2.07
C LYS A 2 -9.73 51.91 -2.63
N ASN A 3 -9.50 51.59 -3.90
CA ASN A 3 -10.04 50.36 -4.54
C ASN A 3 -9.12 49.13 -4.52
N LYS A 4 -7.82 49.26 -4.18
CA LYS A 4 -6.87 48.14 -4.24
C LYS A 4 -7.09 47.10 -3.13
N GLY A 5 -7.56 47.53 -1.94
CA GLY A 5 -7.82 46.62 -0.82
C GLY A 5 -9.03 45.70 -1.05
N LYS A 6 -10.09 46.21 -1.68
CA LYS A 6 -11.30 45.42 -1.98
C LYS A 6 -11.04 44.31 -2.99
N LEU A 7 -10.19 44.57 -3.99
CA LEU A 7 -9.84 43.59 -5.02
C LEU A 7 -9.03 42.43 -4.44
N PHE A 8 -8.12 42.71 -3.50
CA PHE A 8 -7.31 41.69 -2.84
C PHE A 8 -8.16 40.76 -1.96
N SER A 9 -9.10 41.30 -1.18
CA SER A 9 -10.01 40.48 -0.36
C SER A 9 -10.92 39.58 -1.18
N ILE A 10 -11.41 40.06 -2.34
CA ILE A 10 -12.25 39.27 -3.24
C ILE A 10 -11.46 38.10 -3.84
N VAL A 11 -10.20 38.32 -4.22
CA VAL A 11 -9.33 37.25 -4.75
C VAL A 11 -9.04 36.19 -3.69
N VAL A 12 -8.76 36.60 -2.44
CA VAL A 12 -8.52 35.66 -1.32
C VAL A 12 -9.76 34.82 -1.02
N LEU A 13 -10.94 35.45 -0.98
CA LEU A 13 -12.22 34.75 -0.76
C LEU A 13 -12.56 33.77 -1.90
N LEU A 14 -12.33 34.16 -3.15
CA LEU A 14 -12.53 33.28 -4.31
C LEU A 14 -11.54 32.11 -4.31
N SER A 15 -10.28 32.33 -3.91
CA SER A 15 -9.30 31.24 -3.79
C SER A 15 -9.65 30.27 -2.67
N LEU A 16 -10.20 30.75 -1.55
CA LEU A 16 -10.65 29.91 -0.44
C LEU A 16 -11.90 29.11 -0.81
N SER A 17 -12.85 29.69 -1.54
CA SER A 17 -14.04 28.97 -2.00
C SER A 17 -13.69 27.95 -3.10
N LEU A 18 -12.75 28.26 -4.00
CA LEU A 18 -12.24 27.30 -4.98
C LEU A 18 -11.51 26.12 -4.28
N LEU A 19 -10.75 26.38 -3.21
CA LEU A 19 -10.17 25.31 -2.38
C LEU A 19 -11.26 24.44 -1.73
N ALA A 20 -12.28 25.07 -1.15
CA ALA A 20 -13.37 24.35 -0.47
C ALA A 20 -14.27 23.56 -1.43
N ILE A 21 -14.41 24.01 -2.68
CA ILE A 21 -15.13 23.27 -3.72
C ILE A 21 -14.25 22.11 -4.24
N SER A 22 -12.94 22.30 -4.38
CA SER A 22 -12.04 21.19 -4.71
C SER A 22 -11.99 20.12 -3.61
N THR A 23 -12.14 20.45 -2.33
CA THR A 23 -12.19 19.44 -1.26
C THR A 23 -13.51 18.68 -1.21
N ASN A 24 -14.63 19.27 -1.66
CA ASN A 24 -15.95 18.64 -1.60
C ASN A 24 -16.38 17.90 -2.88
N VAL A 25 -15.81 18.25 -4.04
CA VAL A 25 -16.14 17.60 -5.33
C VAL A 25 -15.18 16.44 -5.66
N PHE A 26 -14.03 16.34 -4.97
CA PHE A 26 -13.05 15.25 -5.12
C PHE A 26 -13.12 14.19 -4.01
N GLY A 27 -14.17 14.19 -3.18
CA GLY A 27 -14.22 13.41 -1.93
C GLY A 27 -14.35 11.88 -2.05
N GLN A 28 -14.39 11.32 -3.26
CA GLN A 28 -14.39 9.87 -3.45
C GLN A 28 -13.03 9.47 -3.99
N ILE A 29 -12.18 8.95 -3.10
CA ILE A 29 -10.89 8.37 -3.49
C ILE A 29 -11.22 7.22 -4.44
N THR A 30 -10.73 7.32 -5.68
CA THR A 30 -10.82 6.22 -6.63
C THR A 30 -9.61 5.33 -6.41
N TYR A 31 -9.87 4.06 -6.13
CA TYR A 31 -8.82 3.09 -5.92
C TYR A 31 -8.53 2.30 -7.20
N THR A 32 -7.26 2.02 -7.48
CA THR A 32 -6.82 1.29 -8.69
C THR A 32 -6.01 0.04 -8.33
N CYS A 33 -6.19 -1.02 -9.10
CA CYS A 33 -5.31 -2.20 -9.07
C CYS A 33 -4.09 -1.93 -9.95
N GLU A 34 -2.88 -1.88 -9.36
CA GLU A 34 -1.64 -1.62 -10.10
C GLU A 34 -0.90 -2.89 -10.52
N VAL A 35 -1.36 -4.05 -10.02
CA VAL A 35 -0.86 -5.38 -10.38
C VAL A 35 -1.24 -5.69 -11.83
N LYS A 36 -0.41 -6.45 -12.54
CA LYS A 36 -0.61 -6.81 -13.94
C LYS A 36 -0.48 -8.31 -14.16
N GLU A 37 -1.15 -8.79 -15.19
CA GLU A 37 -0.90 -10.12 -15.76
C GLU A 37 0.60 -10.33 -15.95
N GLU A 38 1.06 -11.56 -15.69
CA GLU A 38 2.46 -12.00 -15.76
C GLU A 38 3.40 -11.42 -14.70
N ASP A 39 2.94 -10.54 -13.81
CA ASP A 39 3.74 -10.15 -12.63
C ASP A 39 4.06 -11.40 -11.78
N GLU A 40 5.30 -11.50 -11.32
CA GLU A 40 5.79 -12.62 -10.52
C GLU A 40 6.35 -12.10 -9.18
N PHE A 41 5.94 -12.76 -8.10
CA PHE A 41 6.35 -12.38 -6.75
C PHE A 41 6.89 -13.60 -6.01
N ILE A 42 8.12 -13.48 -5.49
CA ILE A 42 8.77 -14.53 -4.69
C ILE A 42 8.88 -14.06 -3.25
N PHE A 43 8.28 -14.81 -2.35
CA PHE A 43 8.32 -14.57 -0.92
C PHE A 43 9.31 -15.53 -0.27
N THR A 44 10.09 -15.04 0.69
CA THR A 44 11.13 -15.80 1.38
C THR A 44 11.00 -15.63 2.88
N VAL A 45 11.11 -16.74 3.63
CA VAL A 45 11.16 -16.72 5.09
C VAL A 45 12.49 -16.09 5.51
N THR A 46 12.46 -14.86 6.01
CA THR A 46 13.66 -14.11 6.42
C THR A 46 13.96 -14.23 7.91
N THR A 47 12.93 -14.50 8.71
CA THR A 47 13.04 -14.69 10.16
C THR A 47 12.17 -15.85 10.59
N LEU A 48 12.69 -16.71 11.45
CA LEU A 48 11.94 -17.80 12.05
C LEU A 48 12.46 -18.09 13.46
N HIS A 49 11.55 -18.08 14.43
CA HIS A 49 11.77 -18.52 15.80
C HIS A 49 10.79 -19.66 16.13
N ALA A 50 10.94 -20.78 15.41
CA ALA A 50 10.03 -21.93 15.44
C ALA A 50 10.12 -22.76 16.73
N GLU A 51 11.24 -22.69 17.47
CA GLU A 51 11.50 -23.56 18.64
C GLU A 51 10.47 -23.41 19.77
N GLU A 52 9.68 -22.33 19.78
CA GLU A 52 8.66 -22.06 20.79
C GLU A 52 7.22 -22.34 20.30
N TYR A 53 7.00 -22.59 18.99
CA TYR A 53 5.67 -22.62 18.38
C TYR A 53 5.54 -23.73 17.32
N GLY A 54 5.09 -24.91 17.76
CA GLY A 54 5.16 -26.18 17.02
C GLY A 54 4.47 -26.27 15.64
N PHE A 55 3.66 -25.29 15.23
CA PHE A 55 3.09 -25.26 13.87
C PHE A 55 4.06 -24.70 12.81
N LEU A 56 5.16 -24.08 13.24
CA LEU A 56 6.19 -23.51 12.37
C LEU A 56 7.37 -24.44 12.11
N GLU A 57 7.36 -25.66 12.68
CA GLU A 57 8.49 -26.62 12.61
C GLU A 57 8.85 -27.08 11.20
N GLN A 58 7.93 -26.93 10.24
CA GLN A 58 8.16 -27.33 8.85
C GLN A 58 8.84 -26.24 8.01
N LEU A 59 8.93 -25.01 8.53
CA LEU A 59 9.57 -23.89 7.86
C LEU A 59 11.03 -23.76 8.28
N SER A 60 11.83 -23.20 7.39
CA SER A 60 13.22 -22.84 7.61
C SER A 60 13.53 -21.48 7.03
N VAL A 61 14.48 -20.77 7.65
CA VAL A 61 14.95 -19.49 7.11
C VAL A 61 15.55 -19.70 5.71
N GLY A 62 15.00 -18.97 4.74
CA GLY A 62 15.35 -19.04 3.33
C GLY A 62 14.45 -19.95 2.50
N ASP A 63 13.47 -20.63 3.11
CA ASP A 63 12.38 -21.24 2.36
C ASP A 63 11.61 -20.17 1.61
N LYS A 64 11.08 -20.54 0.44
CA LYS A 64 10.46 -19.59 -0.49
C LYS A 64 9.24 -20.15 -1.17
N MET A 65 8.28 -19.28 -1.44
CA MET A 65 7.10 -19.55 -2.27
C MET A 65 7.02 -18.53 -3.40
N LYS A 66 6.21 -18.81 -4.40
CA LYS A 66 6.06 -17.94 -5.57
C LYS A 66 4.61 -17.87 -6.00
N ILE A 67 4.19 -16.67 -6.38
CA ILE A 67 2.92 -16.44 -7.06
C ILE A 67 3.20 -15.76 -8.39
N LYS A 68 2.37 -16.04 -9.39
CA LYS A 68 2.41 -15.40 -10.70
C LYS A 68 0.99 -15.07 -11.14
N ILE A 69 0.74 -13.81 -11.47
CA ILE A 69 -0.58 -13.36 -11.92
C ILE A 69 -0.89 -13.95 -13.29
N THR A 70 -2.07 -14.55 -13.42
CA THR A 70 -2.54 -15.17 -14.66
C THR A 70 -3.61 -14.36 -15.36
N ASP A 71 -4.49 -13.70 -14.61
CA ASP A 71 -5.55 -12.85 -15.16
C ASP A 71 -5.95 -11.77 -14.15
N ILE A 72 -6.46 -10.65 -14.66
CA ILE A 72 -7.09 -9.61 -13.82
C ILE A 72 -8.34 -9.10 -14.53
N THR A 73 -9.49 -9.35 -13.91
CA THR A 73 -10.78 -8.85 -14.40
C THR A 73 -11.30 -7.74 -13.50
N GLU A 74 -11.61 -6.57 -14.07
CA GLU A 74 -12.29 -5.51 -13.35
C GLU A 74 -13.79 -5.76 -13.31
N GLU A 75 -14.32 -6.03 -12.11
CA GLU A 75 -15.74 -6.16 -11.85
C GLU A 75 -16.33 -4.83 -11.36
N THR A 76 -17.65 -4.81 -11.09
CA THR A 76 -18.32 -3.58 -10.63
C THR A 76 -17.75 -3.13 -9.28
N ASP A 77 -17.66 -4.06 -8.33
CA ASP A 77 -17.37 -3.75 -6.92
C ASP A 77 -15.94 -4.17 -6.48
N TYR A 78 -15.25 -4.97 -7.28
CA TYR A 78 -13.91 -5.49 -6.97
C TYR A 78 -13.07 -5.70 -8.24
N PHE A 79 -11.80 -6.06 -8.06
CA PHE A 79 -10.95 -6.64 -9.10
C PHE A 79 -10.75 -8.12 -8.77
N ASP A 80 -11.07 -9.01 -9.70
CA ASP A 80 -10.77 -10.44 -9.59
C ASP A 80 -9.33 -10.67 -10.05
N VAL A 81 -8.45 -11.08 -9.14
CA VAL A 81 -7.02 -11.33 -9.43
C VAL A 81 -6.76 -12.83 -9.36
N GLU A 82 -6.62 -13.46 -10.52
CA GLU A 82 -6.25 -14.87 -10.63
C GLU A 82 -4.72 -15.03 -10.66
N TYR A 83 -4.21 -16.05 -9.97
CA TYR A 83 -2.79 -16.35 -9.94
C TYR A 83 -2.47 -17.84 -9.80
N ASP A 84 -1.34 -18.21 -10.40
CA ASP A 84 -0.69 -19.49 -10.19
C ASP A 84 0.20 -19.42 -8.93
N GLU A 85 0.14 -20.45 -8.10
CA GLU A 85 0.88 -20.54 -6.84
C GLU A 85 1.81 -21.76 -6.85
N TRP A 86 3.04 -21.54 -6.41
CA TRP A 86 4.01 -22.57 -6.08
C TRP A 86 4.18 -22.62 -4.58
N ALA A 87 3.97 -23.81 -4.03
CA ALA A 87 4.08 -24.06 -2.61
C ALA A 87 5.49 -23.74 -2.08
N MET A 88 5.57 -23.62 -0.75
CA MET A 88 6.84 -23.38 -0.08
C MET A 88 7.86 -24.50 -0.41
N ILE A 89 9.01 -24.11 -0.94
CA ILE A 89 10.15 -24.99 -1.21
C ILE A 89 11.37 -24.57 -0.40
N SER A 90 12.28 -25.50 -0.18
CA SER A 90 13.45 -25.25 0.66
C SER A 90 14.44 -24.29 -0.02
N LYS A 91 15.23 -23.61 0.81
CA LYS A 91 16.33 -22.77 0.33
C LYS A 91 17.26 -23.54 -0.61
N GLY A 92 17.44 -23.00 -1.82
CA GLY A 92 18.33 -23.57 -2.84
C GLY A 92 17.65 -24.52 -3.82
N GLU A 93 16.39 -24.90 -3.56
CA GLU A 93 15.57 -25.59 -4.55
C GLU A 93 15.09 -24.62 -5.63
N SER A 94 14.77 -25.17 -6.80
CA SER A 94 14.19 -24.40 -7.91
C SER A 94 12.70 -24.70 -7.98
N PHE A 95 11.88 -23.69 -8.27
CA PHE A 95 10.47 -23.89 -8.54
C PHE A 95 10.28 -24.83 -9.74
N SER A 96 9.26 -25.68 -9.68
CA SER A 96 8.80 -26.47 -10.82
C SER A 96 8.39 -25.56 -11.98
N SER A 97 8.37 -26.09 -13.20
CA SER A 97 7.87 -25.36 -14.36
C SER A 97 6.34 -25.19 -14.37
N THR A 98 5.64 -25.95 -13.53
CA THR A 98 4.17 -25.94 -13.39
C THR A 98 3.81 -25.54 -11.97
N ALA A 99 2.80 -24.70 -11.81
CA ALA A 99 2.26 -24.32 -10.51
C ALA A 99 1.72 -25.54 -9.75
N ASP A 100 1.72 -25.44 -8.43
CA ASP A 100 1.15 -26.46 -7.54
C ASP A 100 -0.37 -26.27 -7.40
N SER A 101 -0.82 -25.02 -7.46
CA SER A 101 -2.24 -24.62 -7.44
C SER A 101 -2.49 -23.39 -8.28
N ASN A 102 -3.77 -23.17 -8.58
CA ASN A 102 -4.30 -21.92 -9.11
C ASN A 102 -5.30 -21.39 -8.09
N SER A 103 -5.22 -20.09 -7.81
CA SER A 103 -5.94 -19.39 -6.75
C SER A 103 -6.44 -18.04 -7.29
N TRP A 104 -7.33 -17.40 -6.56
CA TRP A 104 -7.85 -16.08 -6.92
C TRP A 104 -8.11 -15.25 -5.66
N GLU A 105 -8.14 -13.92 -5.82
CA GLU A 105 -8.50 -12.95 -4.78
C GLU A 105 -9.40 -11.85 -5.33
N ASP A 106 -10.53 -11.61 -4.65
CA ASP A 106 -11.37 -10.44 -4.90
C ASP A 106 -10.82 -9.23 -4.12
N VAL A 107 -10.29 -8.25 -4.85
CA VAL A 107 -9.76 -7.01 -4.28
C VAL A 107 -10.82 -5.91 -4.39
N TYR A 108 -11.61 -5.76 -3.32
CA TYR A 108 -12.75 -4.85 -3.25
C TYR A 108 -12.37 -3.38 -3.46
N LYS A 109 -13.21 -2.64 -4.19
CA LYS A 109 -13.04 -1.19 -4.43
C LYS A 109 -13.49 -0.38 -3.21
N ASP A 110 -14.46 -0.88 -2.45
CA ASP A 110 -14.85 -0.28 -1.17
C ASP A 110 -14.10 -1.00 -0.03
N PRO A 111 -13.12 -0.36 0.62
CA PRO A 111 -12.40 -0.95 1.75
C PRO A 111 -13.29 -1.17 3.00
N SER A 112 -14.51 -0.65 3.02
CA SER A 112 -15.49 -0.91 4.08
C SER A 112 -16.47 -2.04 3.75
N ASP A 113 -16.35 -2.67 2.59
CA ASP A 113 -17.17 -3.82 2.23
C ASP A 113 -16.93 -4.97 3.22
N PRO A 114 -17.99 -5.61 3.76
CA PRO A 114 -17.84 -6.74 4.67
C PRO A 114 -17.17 -7.97 4.06
N GLU A 115 -17.11 -8.08 2.72
CA GLU A 115 -16.42 -9.15 2.00
C GLU A 115 -14.92 -8.82 1.77
N ALA A 116 -14.49 -7.58 2.04
CA ALA A 116 -13.07 -7.23 2.01
C ALA A 116 -12.32 -7.90 3.18
N LEU A 117 -11.44 -8.87 2.89
CA LEU A 117 -10.70 -9.63 3.91
C LEU A 117 -9.18 -9.52 3.72
N LEU A 118 -8.58 -8.44 4.22
CA LEU A 118 -7.16 -8.13 3.99
C LEU A 118 -6.15 -8.96 4.83
N GLU A 119 -6.61 -9.81 5.76
CA GLU A 119 -5.70 -10.62 6.59
C GLU A 119 -4.95 -11.69 5.79
N LEU A 120 -5.52 -12.11 4.65
CA LEU A 120 -4.96 -13.17 3.80
C LEU A 120 -4.67 -12.72 2.37
N SER A 121 -4.84 -11.43 2.07
CA SER A 121 -4.68 -10.90 0.72
C SER A 121 -3.22 -10.60 0.39
N TYR A 122 -2.77 -10.99 -0.80
CA TYR A 122 -1.50 -10.53 -1.36
C TYR A 122 -1.60 -9.12 -1.95
N PHE A 123 -2.82 -8.65 -2.23
CA PHE A 123 -3.07 -7.43 -2.98
C PHE A 123 -4.04 -6.48 -2.28
N VAL A 124 -3.79 -5.18 -2.44
CA VAL A 124 -4.70 -4.08 -2.09
C VAL A 124 -4.67 -3.03 -3.19
N LEU A 125 -5.68 -2.17 -3.23
CA LEU A 125 -5.73 -1.10 -4.22
C LEU A 125 -4.91 0.12 -3.79
N THR A 126 -4.51 0.92 -4.78
CA THR A 126 -3.77 2.17 -4.56
C THR A 126 -4.70 3.39 -4.60
N PRO A 127 -4.43 4.49 -3.87
CA PRO A 127 -3.28 4.73 -2.99
C PRO A 127 -3.35 3.88 -1.71
N VAL A 128 -2.31 3.06 -1.47
CA VAL A 128 -2.31 2.01 -0.45
C VAL A 128 -2.56 2.55 0.95
N SER A 129 -1.88 3.64 1.32
CA SER A 129 -2.05 4.22 2.66
C SER A 129 -3.48 4.70 2.91
N ASP A 130 -4.16 5.22 1.89
CA ASP A 130 -5.54 5.69 2.03
C ASP A 130 -6.53 4.52 2.05
N TYR A 131 -6.28 3.49 1.25
CA TYR A 131 -7.08 2.26 1.22
C TYR A 131 -7.03 1.53 2.57
N LEU A 132 -5.83 1.32 3.11
CA LEU A 132 -5.63 0.67 4.42
C LEU A 132 -6.15 1.51 5.58
N ALA A 133 -6.11 2.84 5.49
CA ALA A 133 -6.70 3.73 6.49
C ALA A 133 -8.22 3.55 6.56
N ALA A 134 -8.90 3.58 5.42
CA ALA A 134 -10.34 3.39 5.34
C ALA A 134 -10.75 1.98 5.80
N PHE A 135 -10.02 0.94 5.38
CA PHE A 135 -10.27 -0.45 5.80
C PHE A 135 -10.17 -0.61 7.32
N ALA A 136 -9.08 -0.09 7.91
CA ALA A 136 -8.84 -0.22 9.34
C ALA A 136 -9.84 0.59 10.18
N GLU A 137 -10.32 1.73 9.68
CA GLU A 137 -11.37 2.51 10.33
C GLU A 137 -12.68 1.72 10.38
N ALA A 138 -13.09 1.15 9.24
CA ALA A 138 -14.31 0.33 9.12
C ALA A 138 -14.27 -0.94 9.99
N ASN A 139 -13.09 -1.57 10.13
CA ASN A 139 -12.91 -2.85 10.81
C ASN A 139 -12.17 -2.73 12.15
N SER A 140 -12.19 -1.55 12.77
CA SER A 140 -11.47 -1.28 14.02
C SER A 140 -11.92 -2.16 15.21
N GLU A 141 -13.22 -2.50 15.26
CA GLU A 141 -13.77 -3.40 16.30
C GLU A 141 -13.23 -4.82 16.20
N GLU A 142 -12.74 -5.22 15.02
CA GLU A 142 -12.11 -6.52 14.81
C GLU A 142 -10.61 -6.51 15.14
N GLY A 143 -10.06 -5.38 15.63
CA GLY A 143 -8.64 -5.28 15.99
C GLY A 143 -7.72 -4.93 14.82
N TYR A 144 -8.26 -4.36 13.74
CA TYR A 144 -7.44 -3.79 12.66
C TYR A 144 -6.99 -2.37 13.00
N SER A 145 -5.76 -2.05 12.59
CA SER A 145 -5.19 -0.72 12.60
C SER A 145 -4.24 -0.56 11.42
N SER A 146 -4.00 0.67 10.97
CA SER A 146 -3.07 0.94 9.87
C SER A 146 -2.14 2.11 10.15
N SER A 147 -0.98 2.11 9.49
CA SER A 147 0.00 3.19 9.55
C SER A 147 0.83 3.23 8.27
N GLY A 148 0.54 4.18 7.39
CA GLY A 148 1.11 4.19 6.04
C GLY A 148 0.68 2.94 5.28
N ASN A 149 1.62 2.28 4.61
CA ASN A 149 1.36 1.03 3.88
C ASN A 149 1.39 -0.23 4.77
N LYS A 150 1.11 -0.08 6.07
CA LYS A 150 1.07 -1.20 7.01
C LYS A 150 -0.33 -1.41 7.53
N LEU A 151 -0.80 -2.63 7.49
CA LEU A 151 -1.99 -3.11 8.19
C LEU A 151 -1.53 -3.98 9.37
N THR A 152 -2.19 -3.84 10.51
CA THR A 152 -1.94 -4.66 11.70
C THR A 152 -3.26 -5.22 12.19
N LYS A 153 -3.36 -6.55 12.25
CA LYS A 153 -4.44 -7.29 12.89
C LYS A 153 -3.95 -7.78 14.25
N SER A 154 -4.61 -7.38 15.32
CA SER A 154 -4.31 -7.87 16.67
C SER A 154 -5.39 -8.85 17.13
N SER A 155 -5.00 -9.93 17.81
CA SER A 155 -5.98 -10.75 18.53
C SER A 155 -6.62 -9.95 19.66
N TYR A 156 -7.79 -10.40 20.11
CA TYR A 156 -8.57 -9.75 21.16
C TYR A 156 -7.77 -9.54 22.47
N ASP A 157 -6.91 -10.50 22.81
CA ASP A 157 -6.05 -10.46 23.99
C ASP A 157 -4.67 -9.81 23.73
N SER A 158 -4.44 -9.32 22.50
CA SER A 158 -3.17 -8.75 22.03
C SER A 158 -1.96 -9.69 22.17
N THR A 159 -2.18 -11.00 22.32
CA THR A 159 -1.11 -11.98 22.42
C THR A 159 -0.52 -12.32 21.06
N SER A 160 -1.26 -12.12 19.99
CA SER A 160 -0.80 -12.31 18.61
C SER A 160 -1.10 -11.09 17.75
N GLN A 161 -0.19 -10.79 16.82
CA GLN A 161 -0.39 -9.76 15.80
C GLN A 161 0.13 -10.26 14.46
N ILE A 162 -0.62 -10.00 13.41
CA ILE A 162 -0.16 -10.12 12.03
C ILE A 162 0.04 -8.70 11.52
N ILE A 163 1.23 -8.40 11.00
CA ILE A 163 1.57 -7.10 10.43
C ILE A 163 1.94 -7.31 8.98
N THR A 164 1.09 -6.83 8.09
CA THR A 164 1.28 -6.90 6.64
C THR A 164 1.71 -5.53 6.14
N THR A 165 2.83 -5.48 5.43
CA THR A 165 3.37 -4.27 4.80
C THR A 165 3.26 -4.41 3.29
N PHE A 166 2.56 -3.48 2.66
CA PHE A 166 2.41 -3.40 1.21
C PHE A 166 3.40 -2.41 0.61
N ASP A 167 3.79 -2.62 -0.64
CA ASP A 167 4.54 -1.62 -1.40
C ASP A 167 3.62 -0.50 -1.91
N SER A 168 4.13 0.40 -2.77
CA SER A 168 3.32 1.49 -3.33
C SER A 168 2.30 1.04 -4.36
N ASN A 169 2.45 -0.16 -4.92
CA ASN A 169 1.59 -0.73 -5.95
C ASN A 169 0.51 -1.65 -5.34
N GLY A 170 0.46 -1.74 -4.01
CA GLY A 170 -0.52 -2.54 -3.31
C GLY A 170 -0.18 -4.02 -3.23
N VAL A 171 1.07 -4.42 -3.46
CA VAL A 171 1.51 -5.82 -3.32
C VAL A 171 2.18 -6.02 -1.96
N VAL A 172 1.88 -7.12 -1.28
CA VAL A 172 2.58 -7.50 -0.05
C VAL A 172 4.09 -7.50 -0.29
N SER A 173 4.80 -6.75 0.55
CA SER A 173 6.26 -6.69 0.58
C SER A 173 6.82 -7.46 1.77
N LYS A 174 6.06 -7.56 2.86
CA LYS A 174 6.47 -8.25 4.08
C LYS A 174 5.27 -8.56 4.98
N ASP A 175 5.24 -9.78 5.51
CA ASP A 175 4.38 -10.19 6.61
C ASP A 175 5.20 -10.53 7.85
N GLU A 176 4.73 -10.08 9.01
CA GLU A 176 5.32 -10.39 10.31
C GLU A 176 4.25 -11.00 11.23
N LEU A 177 4.51 -12.19 11.75
CA LEU A 177 3.74 -12.76 12.86
C LEU A 177 4.47 -12.43 14.16
N LYS A 178 3.77 -11.78 15.08
CA LYS A 178 4.23 -11.53 16.44
C LYS A 178 3.42 -12.33 17.45
N LEU A 179 4.11 -12.95 18.39
CA LEU A 179 3.52 -13.64 19.54
C LEU A 179 4.16 -13.11 20.82
N GLY A 180 3.35 -12.65 21.77
CA GLY A 180 3.82 -12.06 23.03
C GLY A 180 4.74 -10.84 22.85
N GLY A 181 4.59 -10.11 21.73
CA GLY A 181 5.44 -8.98 21.35
C GLY A 181 6.74 -9.33 20.62
N THR A 182 7.05 -10.63 20.48
CA THR A 182 8.22 -11.12 19.75
C THR A 182 7.83 -11.47 18.33
N VAL A 183 8.62 -11.02 17.34
CA VAL A 183 8.44 -11.42 15.93
C VAL A 183 8.92 -12.86 15.78
N VAL A 184 8.03 -13.79 15.47
CA VAL A 184 8.34 -15.24 15.37
C VAL A 184 8.50 -15.72 13.94
N LEU A 185 7.89 -15.05 12.97
CA LEU A 185 7.99 -15.34 11.56
C LEU A 185 8.01 -14.03 10.78
N VAL A 186 8.90 -13.94 9.78
CA VAL A 186 8.85 -12.88 8.77
C VAL A 186 8.94 -13.53 7.40
N LEU A 187 7.93 -13.27 6.58
CA LEU A 187 7.93 -13.56 5.16
C LEU A 187 8.19 -12.25 4.41
N SER A 188 9.23 -12.17 3.59
CA SER A 188 9.57 -10.96 2.83
C SER A 188 9.62 -11.25 1.34
N ARG A 189 9.09 -10.35 0.52
CA ARG A 189 9.22 -10.44 -0.93
C ARG A 189 10.62 -10.04 -1.38
N GLY A 190 11.30 -10.89 -2.13
CA GLY A 190 12.69 -10.69 -2.56
C GLY A 190 12.82 -9.99 -3.92
N GLY A 191 12.96 -8.65 -3.94
CA GLY A 191 13.24 -7.80 -5.13
C GLY A 191 12.18 -7.85 -6.25
N ASP A 192 11.85 -6.83 -7.04
CA ASP A 192 12.23 -5.42 -7.13
C ASP A 192 11.00 -4.57 -6.78
N GLY A 193 10.85 -4.17 -5.52
CA GLY A 193 10.23 -2.88 -5.28
C GLY A 193 11.24 -1.85 -5.78
N SER A 194 10.86 -0.95 -6.67
CA SER A 194 11.66 0.24 -6.96
C SER A 194 11.71 1.14 -5.72
N SER A 195 12.32 0.68 -4.63
CA SER A 195 12.99 1.57 -3.70
C SER A 195 14.18 2.12 -4.47
N ILE A 196 13.98 3.24 -5.16
CA ILE A 196 15.09 4.16 -5.33
C ILE A 196 15.41 4.63 -3.90
N PRO A 197 16.53 4.22 -3.29
CA PRO A 197 16.90 4.76 -2.00
C PRO A 197 17.25 6.23 -2.24
N GLY A 198 16.38 7.16 -1.83
CA GLY A 198 16.72 8.58 -1.80
C GLY A 198 15.79 9.58 -2.49
N TYR A 199 14.60 9.20 -2.97
CA TYR A 199 13.59 10.22 -3.35
C TYR A 199 12.65 10.52 -2.19
N ASP A 200 13.12 11.40 -1.31
CA ASP A 200 12.27 12.18 -0.44
C ASP A 200 11.36 13.06 -1.32
N LEU A 201 10.07 12.71 -1.42
CA LEU A 201 9.00 13.60 -1.89
C LEU A 201 9.14 15.07 -1.40
N PRO A 202 9.62 15.36 -0.17
CA PRO A 202 9.90 16.74 0.24
C PRO A 202 10.97 17.47 -0.61
N ILE A 203 11.95 16.78 -1.22
CA ILE A 203 12.96 17.39 -2.09
C ILE A 203 12.33 17.83 -3.43
N LEU A 204 11.41 17.03 -3.98
CA LEU A 204 10.69 17.38 -5.21
C LEU A 204 9.75 18.57 -5.00
N ILE A 205 9.06 18.61 -3.85
CA ILE A 205 8.24 19.75 -3.44
C ILE A 205 9.11 21.00 -3.23
N GLY A 206 10.30 20.87 -2.64
CA GLY A 206 11.26 21.97 -2.47
C GLY A 206 11.77 22.55 -3.79
N LEU A 207 12.15 21.69 -4.75
CA LEU A 207 12.64 22.13 -6.06
C LEU A 207 11.55 22.85 -6.88
N THR A 208 10.31 22.36 -6.84
CA THR A 208 9.18 23.00 -7.52
C THR A 208 8.80 24.34 -6.90
N THR A 209 8.89 24.49 -5.56
CA THR A 209 8.65 25.78 -4.90
C THR A 209 9.74 26.80 -5.23
N ILE A 210 11.02 26.42 -5.22
CA ILE A 210 12.13 27.31 -5.56
C ILE A 210 12.00 27.80 -7.01
N ALA A 211 11.65 26.90 -7.93
CA ALA A 211 11.41 27.24 -9.34
C ALA A 211 10.24 28.21 -9.50
N GLY A 212 9.10 27.95 -8.84
CA GLY A 212 7.92 28.81 -8.88
C GLY A 212 8.18 30.22 -8.34
N VAL A 213 8.85 30.33 -7.20
CA VAL A 213 9.21 31.63 -6.59
C VAL A 213 10.19 32.41 -7.49
N SER A 214 11.15 31.70 -8.10
CA SER A 214 12.12 32.31 -9.02
C SER A 214 11.47 32.88 -10.27
N ILE A 215 10.51 32.17 -10.87
CA ILE A 215 9.74 32.63 -12.03
C ILE A 215 8.92 33.88 -11.67
N ILE A 216 8.21 33.86 -10.54
CA ILE A 216 7.41 35.01 -10.05
C ILE A 216 8.31 36.23 -9.84
N TYR A 217 9.50 36.05 -9.26
CA TYR A 217 10.46 37.13 -9.05
C TYR A 217 10.96 37.74 -10.38
N ILE A 218 11.29 36.90 -11.36
CA ILE A 218 11.75 37.35 -12.69
C ILE A 218 10.65 38.14 -13.42
N VAL A 219 9.41 37.64 -13.40
CA VAL A 219 8.25 38.32 -14.01
C VAL A 219 8.00 39.67 -13.35
N LYS A 220 7.98 39.73 -12.01
CA LYS A 220 7.78 40.98 -11.27
C LYS A 220 8.88 42.01 -11.56
N LYS A 221 10.14 41.58 -11.67
CA LYS A 221 11.27 42.45 -12.00
C LYS A 221 11.20 43.01 -13.42
N LYS A 222 10.68 42.24 -14.38
CA LYS A 222 10.47 42.72 -15.76
C LYS A 222 9.30 43.70 -15.89
N MET A 223 8.24 43.56 -15.09
CA MET A 223 7.07 44.47 -15.11
C MET A 223 7.29 45.81 -14.37
N LEU A 224 8.36 45.92 -13.58
CA LEU A 224 8.73 47.13 -12.85
C LEU A 224 9.78 48.00 -13.57
N LYS A 225 10.18 47.59 -14.78
CA LYS A 225 10.89 48.45 -15.75
C LYS A 225 9.90 48.95 -16.78
#